data_AF-A0ABD1S303-F1
#
_entry.id   AF-A0ABD1S303-F1
#
_cell.length_a   1.000
_cell.length_b   1.000
_cell.length_c   1.000
_cell.angle_alpha   90.00
_cell.angle_beta   90.00
_cell.angle_gamma   90.00
#
_symmetry.space_group_name_H-M   'P 1'
#
loop_
_entity.id
_entity.type
_entity.pdbx_description
1 polymer ?
#
loop_
_entity_poly.entity_id
_entity_poly.type
_entity_poly.pdbx_seq_one_letter_code
_entity_poly.pdbx_strand_id
1 'polypeptide(L)'
;MQRSSTARSNICGQILQSRKQVQTNNNPRPCDVFINHRGIDTKRSVAGLLYNHLRRDLRLRPFLDSKNMKPGDKLFDKIEGAIGQCKIGIAVFSPQYCDSHFCLHELALMMETKKKVIPVFCDVKPSELRVKDYGNCPAKDVDRFQMALEEAKYTVGLAFDTLAGDWSEFLARASDAVIKNLVEVEQERLISRKQKSVPQFHCRTYIKNLNN
;
A
#
# COMPACT_ATOMS: atom_id res chain seq x y z
N MET A 1 -43.45 7.00 -0.62
CA MET A 1 -42.11 7.50 -0.27
C MET A 1 -41.08 6.41 -0.58
N GLN A 2 -40.41 6.48 -1.73
CA GLN A 2 -39.28 5.61 -2.05
C GLN A 2 -38.16 6.49 -2.60
N ARG A 3 -37.02 6.57 -1.90
CA ARG A 3 -35.81 7.22 -2.39
C ARG A 3 -34.67 6.21 -2.45
N SER A 4 -34.36 5.82 -3.69
CA SER A 4 -33.03 5.79 -4.30
C SER A 4 -31.94 4.95 -3.61
N SER A 5 -31.84 3.68 -4.03
CA SER A 5 -30.67 2.80 -3.83
C SER A 5 -29.79 2.66 -5.08
N THR A 6 -30.06 3.40 -6.16
CA THR A 6 -29.52 3.07 -7.50
C THR A 6 -28.23 3.79 -7.89
N ALA A 7 -27.70 4.70 -7.06
CA ALA A 7 -26.56 5.54 -7.44
C ALA A 7 -25.18 4.89 -7.24
N ARG A 8 -25.03 3.87 -6.38
CA ARG A 8 -23.72 3.25 -6.08
C ARG A 8 -23.32 2.14 -7.06
N SER A 9 -24.30 1.45 -7.65
CA SER A 9 -24.05 0.31 -8.55
C SER A 9 -23.47 0.73 -9.91
N ASN A 10 -23.73 1.96 -10.35
CA ASN A 10 -23.37 2.43 -11.68
C ASN A 10 -21.92 2.94 -11.80
N ILE A 11 -21.30 3.37 -10.70
CA ILE A 11 -19.91 3.87 -10.70
C ILE A 11 -18.92 2.71 -10.85
N CYS A 12 -19.18 1.57 -10.20
CA CYS A 12 -18.37 0.36 -10.35
C CYS A 12 -18.40 -0.15 -11.80
N GLY A 13 -19.58 -0.10 -12.45
CA GLY A 13 -19.76 -0.44 -13.87
C GLY A 13 -19.05 0.51 -14.83
N GLN A 14 -19.07 1.82 -14.55
CA GLN A 14 -18.40 2.83 -15.40
C GLN A 14 -16.87 2.75 -15.32
N ILE A 15 -16.30 2.41 -14.16
CA ILE A 15 -14.86 2.14 -14.00
C ILE A 15 -14.44 0.86 -14.78
N LEU A 16 -15.33 -0.13 -14.87
CA LEU A 16 -15.10 -1.37 -15.60
C LEU A 16 -15.23 -1.21 -17.13
N GLN A 17 -16.14 -0.35 -17.61
CA GLN A 17 -16.35 -0.13 -19.05
C GLN A 17 -15.23 0.72 -19.70
N SER A 18 -14.68 1.71 -18.99
CA SER A 18 -13.51 2.49 -19.47
C SER A 18 -12.23 1.66 -19.62
N ARG A 19 -12.18 0.42 -19.12
CA ARG A 19 -11.03 -0.50 -19.23
C ARG A 19 -11.00 -1.36 -20.50
N LYS A 20 -12.06 -1.35 -21.33
CA LYS A 20 -12.09 -2.16 -22.57
C LYS A 20 -11.33 -1.54 -23.76
N GLN A 21 -10.83 -0.30 -23.63
CA GLN A 21 -10.02 0.34 -24.67
C GLN A 21 -8.70 0.89 -24.09
N VAL A 22 -7.70 0.03 -23.88
CA VAL A 22 -6.30 0.46 -23.99
C VAL A 22 -5.49 -0.66 -24.64
N GLN A 23 -5.03 -0.34 -25.85
CA GLN A 23 -4.08 -1.08 -26.67
C GLN A 23 -2.74 -1.31 -25.94
N THR A 24 -2.00 -2.28 -26.46
CA THR A 24 -0.68 -2.77 -26.03
C THR A 24 0.34 -1.65 -25.83
N ASN A 25 0.58 -1.28 -24.57
CA ASN A 25 1.82 -0.63 -24.15
C ASN A 25 2.61 -1.65 -23.33
N ASN A 26 3.83 -1.97 -23.75
CA ASN A 26 4.76 -2.88 -23.07
C ASN A 26 5.31 -2.31 -21.73
N ASN A 27 4.65 -1.32 -21.14
CA ASN A 27 4.94 -0.90 -19.77
C ASN A 27 4.27 -1.89 -18.81
N PRO A 28 5.00 -2.46 -17.85
CA PRO A 28 4.39 -3.24 -16.78
C PRO A 28 3.30 -2.41 -16.15
N ARG A 29 2.07 -2.94 -16.18
CA ARG A 29 0.91 -2.28 -15.58
C ARG A 29 1.24 -1.99 -14.10
N PRO A 30 1.17 -0.72 -13.63
CA PRO A 30 1.69 -0.33 -12.32
C PRO A 30 1.03 -1.11 -11.17
N CYS A 31 1.81 -1.53 -10.18
CA CYS A 31 1.29 -2.23 -9.00
C CYS A 31 0.15 -1.45 -8.32
N ASP A 32 -0.86 -2.14 -7.79
CA ASP A 32 -1.88 -1.51 -6.95
C ASP A 32 -1.53 -1.62 -5.46
N VAL A 33 -1.12 -2.81 -5.01
CA VAL A 33 -0.89 -3.14 -3.59
C VAL A 33 0.44 -3.88 -3.43
N PHE A 34 1.33 -3.39 -2.57
CA PHE A 34 2.53 -4.14 -2.15
C PHE A 34 2.20 -4.97 -0.91
N ILE A 35 2.56 -6.24 -0.87
CA ILE A 35 2.39 -7.10 0.31
C ILE A 35 3.78 -7.41 0.87
N ASN A 36 4.07 -6.81 2.02
CA ASN A 36 5.29 -6.98 2.80
C ASN A 36 5.02 -8.00 3.90
N HIS A 37 5.78 -9.10 3.92
CA HIS A 37 5.55 -10.23 4.81
C HIS A 37 6.85 -10.95 5.15
N ARG A 38 6.81 -11.79 6.18
CA ARG A 38 7.87 -12.75 6.47
C ARG A 38 7.55 -14.10 5.83
N GLY A 39 8.31 -14.48 4.81
CA GLY A 39 8.07 -15.71 4.06
C GLY A 39 8.10 -16.99 4.90
N ILE A 40 8.98 -17.08 5.92
CA ILE A 40 9.14 -18.30 6.72
C ILE A 40 7.99 -18.53 7.72
N ASP A 41 7.40 -17.47 8.25
CA ASP A 41 6.34 -17.57 9.28
C ASP A 41 5.01 -17.99 8.70
N THR A 42 4.85 -17.83 7.40
CA THR A 42 3.55 -17.86 6.77
C THR A 42 3.34 -19.20 6.06
N LYS A 43 3.33 -20.29 6.84
CA LYS A 43 2.86 -21.62 6.37
C LYS A 43 1.42 -21.47 5.87
N ARG A 44 1.16 -21.75 4.57
CA ARG A 44 -0.09 -21.39 3.84
C ARG A 44 -0.45 -19.90 4.05
N SER A 45 0.46 -19.04 3.61
CA SER A 45 0.55 -17.65 4.05
C SER A 45 -0.75 -16.85 3.97
N VAL A 46 -1.11 -16.18 5.07
CA VAL A 46 -2.05 -15.04 5.08
C VAL A 46 -1.76 -14.11 3.90
N ALA A 47 -0.48 -13.80 3.67
CA ALA A 47 -0.03 -13.01 2.53
C ALA A 47 -0.39 -13.63 1.16
N GLY A 48 -0.27 -14.94 1.00
CA GLY A 48 -0.63 -15.67 -0.22
C GLY A 48 -2.15 -15.75 -0.43
N LEU A 49 -2.93 -15.89 0.63
CA LEU A 49 -4.39 -15.83 0.58
C LEU A 49 -4.86 -14.42 0.20
N LEU A 50 -4.31 -13.38 0.85
CA LEU A 50 -4.52 -11.98 0.47
C LEU A 50 -4.13 -11.74 -0.99
N TYR A 51 -2.95 -12.18 -1.42
CA TYR A 51 -2.51 -12.04 -2.81
C TYR A 51 -3.52 -12.64 -3.79
N ASN A 52 -3.95 -13.88 -3.54
CA ASN A 52 -4.90 -14.56 -4.41
C ASN A 52 -6.27 -13.88 -4.41
N HIS A 53 -6.77 -13.47 -3.24
CA HIS A 53 -8.07 -12.80 -3.10
C HIS A 53 -8.08 -11.42 -3.78
N LEU A 54 -7.07 -10.58 -3.53
CA LEU A 54 -6.92 -9.28 -4.18
C LEU A 54 -6.81 -9.42 -5.71
N ARG A 55 -6.06 -10.42 -6.18
CA ARG A 55 -5.85 -10.64 -7.62
C ARG A 55 -7.10 -11.21 -8.30
N ARG A 56 -7.71 -12.23 -7.70
CA ARG A 56 -8.82 -12.97 -8.31
C ARG A 56 -10.12 -12.24 -8.05
N ASP A 57 -10.46 -11.93 -6.82
CA ASP A 57 -11.82 -11.49 -6.47
C ASP A 57 -11.98 -9.98 -6.66
N LEU A 58 -10.96 -9.19 -6.31
CA LEU A 58 -10.97 -7.73 -6.51
C LEU A 58 -10.38 -7.25 -7.84
N ARG A 59 -9.78 -8.15 -8.63
CA ARG A 59 -9.09 -7.83 -9.91
C ARG A 59 -8.04 -6.72 -9.77
N LEU A 60 -7.38 -6.65 -8.62
CA LEU A 60 -6.25 -5.76 -8.35
C LEU A 60 -4.93 -6.40 -8.79
N ARG A 61 -3.87 -5.60 -8.85
CA ARG A 61 -2.50 -6.06 -9.16
C ARG A 61 -1.64 -6.02 -7.89
N PRO A 62 -1.73 -7.05 -7.02
CA PRO A 62 -0.84 -7.16 -5.88
C PRO A 62 0.58 -7.57 -6.33
N PHE A 63 1.57 -7.10 -5.59
CA PHE A 63 2.94 -7.60 -5.63
C PHE A 63 3.24 -8.33 -4.32
N LEU A 64 3.67 -9.59 -4.44
CA LEU A 64 4.19 -10.40 -3.34
C LEU A 64 5.49 -11.03 -3.83
N ASP A 65 6.60 -10.75 -3.16
CA ASP A 65 7.95 -11.21 -3.50
C ASP A 65 8.00 -12.70 -3.93
N SER A 66 7.45 -13.61 -3.11
CA SER A 66 7.41 -15.05 -3.33
C SER A 66 6.59 -15.50 -4.55
N LYS A 67 5.80 -14.60 -5.15
CA LYS A 67 4.97 -14.85 -6.34
C LYS A 67 5.41 -14.07 -7.56
N ASN A 68 6.06 -12.92 -7.36
CA ASN A 68 6.37 -11.96 -8.42
C ASN A 68 7.86 -11.93 -8.79
N MET A 69 8.73 -12.51 -7.96
CA MET A 69 10.15 -12.68 -8.24
C MET A 69 10.44 -13.99 -8.98
N LYS A 70 11.48 -13.96 -9.82
CA LYS A 70 12.01 -15.06 -10.63
C LYS A 70 13.52 -15.19 -10.36
N PRO A 71 14.11 -16.38 -10.54
CA PRO A 71 15.56 -16.54 -10.52
C PRO A 71 16.25 -15.54 -11.46
N GLY A 72 17.26 -14.84 -10.96
CA GLY A 72 17.98 -13.79 -11.70
C GLY A 72 17.45 -12.36 -11.53
N ASP A 73 16.30 -12.16 -10.89
CA ASP A 73 15.86 -10.82 -10.51
C ASP A 73 16.79 -10.24 -9.42
N LYS A 74 17.18 -8.97 -9.58
CA LYS A 74 17.82 -8.20 -8.51
C LYS A 74 16.80 -7.87 -7.44
N LEU A 75 17.03 -8.38 -6.23
CA LEU A 75 16.09 -8.32 -5.11
C LEU A 75 15.67 -6.88 -4.79
N PHE A 76 16.65 -6.01 -4.51
CA PHE A 76 16.40 -4.61 -4.15
C PHE A 76 15.75 -3.83 -5.30
N ASP A 77 16.34 -3.81 -6.49
CA ASP A 77 15.82 -3.05 -7.65
C ASP A 77 14.34 -3.36 -7.94
N LYS A 78 13.97 -4.64 -7.89
CA LYS A 78 12.60 -5.06 -8.20
C LYS A 78 11.61 -4.72 -7.09
N ILE A 79 12.02 -4.86 -5.83
CA ILE A 79 11.19 -4.53 -4.67
C ILE A 79 11.01 -3.02 -4.55
N GLU A 80 12.08 -2.24 -4.66
CA GLU A 80 12.02 -0.78 -4.64
C GLU A 80 11.16 -0.25 -5.79
N GLY A 81 11.35 -0.79 -7.00
CA GLY A 81 10.52 -0.46 -8.15
C GLY A 81 9.05 -0.81 -7.94
N ALA A 82 8.76 -1.96 -7.33
CA ALA A 82 7.40 -2.36 -6.99
C ALA A 82 6.78 -1.40 -5.97
N ILE A 83 7.44 -1.16 -4.82
CA ILE A 83 6.98 -0.23 -3.79
C ILE A 83 6.76 1.17 -4.38
N GLY A 84 7.69 1.67 -5.19
CA GLY A 84 7.57 2.94 -5.88
C GLY A 84 6.30 3.04 -6.72
N GLN A 85 5.97 1.99 -7.47
CA GLN A 85 4.78 1.95 -8.35
C GLN A 85 3.48 1.63 -7.62
N CYS A 86 3.52 0.89 -6.51
CA CYS A 86 2.33 0.51 -5.75
C CYS A 86 1.65 1.76 -5.17
N LYS A 87 0.32 1.70 -5.03
CA LYS A 87 -0.48 2.80 -4.49
C LYS A 87 -0.55 2.76 -2.97
N ILE A 88 -0.68 1.55 -2.42
CA ILE A 88 -0.74 1.28 -0.99
C ILE A 88 0.12 0.07 -0.63
N GLY A 89 0.43 -0.08 0.65
CA GLY A 89 1.11 -1.24 1.22
C GLY A 89 0.23 -2.01 2.19
N ILE A 90 0.46 -3.31 2.30
CA ILE A 90 -0.02 -4.16 3.40
C ILE A 90 1.22 -4.73 4.08
N ALA A 91 1.35 -4.49 5.39
CA ALA A 91 2.41 -5.07 6.21
C ALA A 91 1.82 -6.20 7.07
N VAL A 92 2.13 -7.45 6.74
CA VAL A 92 1.68 -8.63 7.48
C VAL A 92 2.72 -8.96 8.55
N PHE A 93 2.53 -8.40 9.73
CA PHE A 93 3.33 -8.67 10.92
C PHE A 93 3.04 -10.08 11.46
N SER A 94 4.09 -10.85 11.67
CA SER A 94 4.08 -12.23 12.17
C SER A 94 5.20 -12.43 13.19
N PRO A 95 5.27 -13.56 13.92
CA PRO A 95 6.18 -13.72 15.06
C PRO A 95 7.66 -13.44 14.79
N GLN A 96 8.20 -13.79 13.61
CA GLN A 96 9.59 -13.56 13.21
C GLN A 96 9.73 -12.43 12.18
N TYR A 97 8.71 -11.59 12.04
CA TYR A 97 8.75 -10.47 11.08
C TYR A 97 9.92 -9.53 11.37
N CYS A 98 10.05 -9.11 12.63
CA CYS A 98 11.10 -8.17 13.04
C CYS A 98 12.50 -8.79 13.09
N ASP A 99 12.62 -10.11 12.94
CA ASP A 99 13.91 -10.79 12.79
C ASP A 99 14.44 -10.72 11.34
N SER A 100 13.65 -10.16 10.42
CA SER A 100 13.98 -10.01 9.02
C SER A 100 14.40 -8.59 8.67
N HIS A 101 15.70 -8.39 8.43
CA HIS A 101 16.20 -7.12 7.89
C HIS A 101 15.45 -6.71 6.61
N PHE A 102 15.19 -7.65 5.70
CA PHE A 102 14.44 -7.38 4.47
C PHE A 102 13.01 -6.90 4.73
N CYS A 103 12.28 -7.53 5.65
CA CYS A 103 10.90 -7.12 5.94
C CYS A 103 10.86 -5.72 6.57
N LEU A 104 11.80 -5.42 7.48
CA LEU A 104 11.93 -4.09 8.10
C LEU A 104 12.34 -3.02 7.08
N HIS A 105 13.25 -3.35 6.17
CA HIS A 105 13.67 -2.46 5.09
C HIS A 105 12.52 -2.12 4.13
N GLU A 106 11.75 -3.13 3.70
CA GLU A 106 10.55 -2.95 2.89
C GLU A 106 9.51 -2.07 3.59
N LEU A 107 9.22 -2.34 4.86
CA LEU A 107 8.30 -1.54 5.67
C LEU A 107 8.74 -0.08 5.71
N ALA A 108 10.01 0.15 6.04
CA ALA A 108 10.55 1.49 6.11
C ALA A 108 10.52 2.20 4.76
N LEU A 109 10.79 1.50 3.66
CA LEU A 109 10.70 2.08 2.33
C LEU A 109 9.26 2.51 1.99
N MET A 110 8.26 1.70 2.37
CA MET A 110 6.84 2.08 2.18
C MET A 110 6.48 3.34 2.98
N MET A 111 6.94 3.44 4.23
CA MET A 111 6.67 4.62 5.09
C MET A 111 7.41 5.88 4.60
N GLU A 112 8.66 5.74 4.17
CA GLU A 112 9.47 6.83 3.61
C GLU A 112 8.88 7.37 2.31
N THR A 113 8.38 6.47 1.46
CA THR A 113 7.69 6.84 0.21
C THR A 113 6.23 7.24 0.43
N LYS A 114 5.82 7.44 1.69
CA LYS A 114 4.50 7.93 2.11
C LYS A 114 3.34 7.13 1.53
N LYS A 115 3.53 5.81 1.41
CA LYS A 115 2.44 4.91 1.06
C LYS A 115 1.47 4.84 2.24
N LYS A 116 0.16 4.78 1.94
CA LYS A 116 -0.78 4.33 2.97
C LYS A 116 -0.51 2.85 3.22
N VAL A 117 -0.15 2.52 4.45
CA VAL A 117 0.13 1.15 4.90
C VAL A 117 -1.03 0.64 5.73
N ILE A 118 -1.50 -0.57 5.43
CA ILE A 118 -2.50 -1.29 6.22
C ILE A 118 -1.77 -2.38 7.02
N PRO A 119 -1.63 -2.23 8.36
CA PRO A 119 -1.06 -3.27 9.20
C PRO A 119 -2.01 -4.46 9.32
N VAL A 120 -1.47 -5.67 9.19
CA VAL A 120 -2.14 -6.92 9.56
C VAL A 120 -1.28 -7.59 10.63
N PHE A 121 -1.83 -7.75 11.83
CA PHE A 121 -1.17 -8.40 12.97
C PHE A 121 -1.62 -9.85 13.04
N CYS A 122 -0.79 -10.75 12.51
CA CYS A 122 -1.05 -12.18 12.39
C CYS A 122 -0.34 -12.93 13.53
N ASP A 123 -1.12 -13.48 14.47
CA ASP A 123 -0.63 -14.22 15.64
C ASP A 123 0.38 -13.43 16.51
N VAL A 124 0.31 -12.10 16.43
CA VAL A 124 1.15 -11.16 17.18
C VAL A 124 0.35 -9.94 17.61
N LYS A 125 0.74 -9.34 18.72
CA LYS A 125 0.27 -8.03 19.18
C LYS A 125 1.27 -6.94 18.75
N PRO A 126 0.81 -5.70 18.51
CA PRO A 126 1.72 -4.57 18.25
C PRO A 126 2.78 -4.39 19.36
N SER A 127 2.43 -4.73 20.60
CA SER A 127 3.34 -4.69 21.75
C SER A 127 4.44 -5.75 21.73
N GLU A 128 4.41 -6.74 20.84
CA GLU A 128 5.44 -7.77 20.73
C GLU A 128 6.47 -7.45 19.64
N LEU A 129 6.13 -6.55 18.71
CA LEU A 129 6.97 -6.19 17.56
C LEU A 129 8.09 -5.21 17.94
N ARG A 130 9.35 -5.63 17.91
CA ARG A 130 10.50 -4.79 18.28
C ARG A 130 11.65 -4.99 17.29
N VAL A 131 12.28 -3.91 16.85
CA VAL A 131 13.52 -3.98 16.08
C VAL A 131 14.62 -4.47 17.02
N LYS A 132 15.29 -5.55 16.64
CA LYS A 132 16.44 -6.07 17.38
C LYS A 132 17.70 -5.62 16.68
N ASP A 133 18.56 -4.91 17.41
CA ASP A 133 19.91 -4.62 16.94
C ASP A 133 20.85 -5.76 17.38
N TYR A 134 21.26 -6.55 16.40
CA TYR A 134 22.25 -7.62 16.60
C TYR A 134 23.69 -7.15 16.37
N GLY A 135 23.94 -5.84 16.25
CA GLY A 135 25.25 -5.25 15.99
C GLY A 135 25.73 -5.33 14.54
N ASN A 136 24.93 -5.93 13.65
CA ASN A 136 25.26 -6.14 12.23
C ASN A 136 24.53 -5.17 11.30
N CYS A 137 23.69 -4.27 11.85
CA CYS A 137 22.92 -3.30 11.09
C CYS A 137 23.53 -1.90 11.29
N PRO A 138 23.74 -1.10 10.24
CA PRO A 138 24.16 0.29 10.41
C PRO A 138 23.17 1.05 11.31
N ALA A 139 23.67 1.88 12.23
CA ALA A 139 22.82 2.61 13.18
C ALA A 139 21.67 3.40 12.50
N LYS A 140 21.97 4.02 11.34
CA LYS A 140 20.98 4.73 10.51
C LYS A 140 19.80 3.84 10.07
N ASP A 141 20.04 2.56 9.83
CA ASP A 141 19.02 1.62 9.37
C ASP A 141 18.18 1.14 10.55
N VAL A 142 18.79 0.99 11.73
CA VAL A 142 18.07 0.71 12.99
C VAL A 142 17.06 1.81 13.30
N ASP A 143 17.46 3.07 13.25
CA ASP A 143 16.56 4.21 13.50
C ASP A 143 15.39 4.24 12.50
N ARG A 144 15.72 4.09 11.21
CA ARG A 144 14.74 4.02 10.13
C ARG A 144 13.72 2.89 10.36
N PHE A 145 14.18 1.71 10.74
CA PHE A 145 13.29 0.57 11.00
C PHE A 145 12.43 0.81 12.24
N GLN A 146 13.00 1.37 13.30
CA GLN A 146 12.28 1.66 14.53
C GLN A 146 11.17 2.68 14.30
N MET A 147 11.45 3.75 13.57
CA MET A 147 10.45 4.76 13.19
C MET A 147 9.31 4.15 12.38
N ALA A 148 9.64 3.37 11.34
CA ALA A 148 8.64 2.75 10.47
C ALA A 148 7.77 1.73 11.21
N LEU A 149 8.38 0.94 12.11
CA LEU A 149 7.66 -0.03 12.94
C LEU A 149 6.74 0.68 13.94
N GLU A 150 7.19 1.77 14.57
CA GLU A 150 6.39 2.52 15.52
C GLU A 150 5.18 3.18 14.84
N GLU A 151 5.38 3.79 13.66
CA GLU A 151 4.29 4.35 12.84
C GLU A 151 3.26 3.26 12.47
N ALA A 152 3.73 2.08 12.05
CA ALA A 152 2.85 0.97 11.71
C ALA A 152 2.07 0.45 12.94
N LYS A 153 2.70 0.37 14.11
CA LYS A 153 2.05 -0.09 15.35
C LYS A 153 0.90 0.82 15.80
N TYR A 154 1.01 2.12 15.57
CA TYR A 154 -0.04 3.09 15.91
C TYR A 154 -0.98 3.41 14.74
N THR A 155 -0.84 2.71 13.62
CA THR A 155 -1.82 2.74 12.54
C THR A 155 -2.91 1.70 12.81
N VAL A 156 -4.17 2.06 12.62
CA VAL A 156 -5.29 1.13 12.77
C VAL A 156 -5.14 -0.02 11.78
N GLY A 157 -4.92 -1.23 12.31
CA GLY A 157 -4.71 -2.44 11.53
C GLY A 157 -5.80 -3.50 11.73
N LEU A 158 -5.57 -4.67 11.15
CA LEU A 158 -6.41 -5.86 11.30
C LEU A 158 -5.67 -6.89 12.15
N ALA A 159 -6.30 -7.35 13.22
CA ALA A 159 -5.80 -8.51 13.96
C ALA A 159 -6.33 -9.80 13.32
N PHE A 160 -5.49 -10.83 13.25
CA PHE A 160 -5.87 -12.13 12.74
C PHE A 160 -5.17 -13.24 13.52
N ASP A 161 -5.95 -14.25 13.92
CA ASP A 161 -5.48 -15.47 14.58
C ASP A 161 -5.61 -16.62 13.57
N THR A 162 -4.49 -17.26 13.21
CA THR A 162 -4.48 -18.30 12.18
C THR A 162 -5.11 -19.62 12.64
N LEU A 163 -5.25 -19.83 13.94
CA LEU A 163 -5.81 -21.04 14.53
C LEU A 163 -7.33 -20.94 14.75
N ALA A 164 -7.81 -19.78 15.19
CA ALA A 164 -9.20 -19.57 15.58
C ALA A 164 -9.97 -18.57 14.69
N GLY A 165 -9.29 -17.83 13.82
CA GLY A 165 -9.87 -16.73 13.05
C GLY A 165 -10.77 -17.18 11.89
N ASP A 166 -11.82 -16.39 11.63
CA ASP A 166 -12.65 -16.52 10.43
C ASP A 166 -11.94 -15.89 9.22
N TRP A 167 -11.51 -16.73 8.28
CA TRP A 167 -10.85 -16.31 7.06
C TRP A 167 -11.73 -15.47 6.15
N SER A 168 -13.04 -15.76 6.08
CA SER A 168 -13.97 -15.01 5.23
C SER A 168 -14.19 -13.61 5.79
N GLU A 169 -14.41 -13.50 7.09
CA GLU A 169 -14.53 -12.19 7.76
C GLU A 169 -13.23 -11.38 7.60
N PHE A 170 -12.08 -12.01 7.84
CA PHE A 170 -10.78 -11.37 7.67
C PHE A 170 -10.57 -10.85 6.25
N LEU A 171 -10.83 -11.67 5.22
CA LEU A 171 -10.66 -11.28 3.82
C LEU A 171 -11.63 -10.16 3.41
N ALA A 172 -12.86 -10.17 3.93
CA ALA A 172 -13.82 -9.08 3.71
C ALA A 172 -13.32 -7.76 4.30
N ARG A 173 -12.87 -7.77 5.57
CA ARG A 173 -12.32 -6.57 6.24
C ARG A 173 -11.05 -6.06 5.56
N ALA A 174 -10.17 -6.96 5.11
CA ALA A 174 -8.98 -6.60 4.35
C ALA A 174 -9.34 -5.96 3.00
N SER A 175 -10.33 -6.51 2.30
CA SER A 175 -10.82 -5.96 1.03
C SER A 175 -11.39 -4.56 1.19
N ASP A 176 -12.22 -4.35 2.21
CA ASP A 176 -12.80 -3.04 2.50
C ASP A 176 -11.70 -2.01 2.83
N ALA A 177 -10.73 -2.38 3.66
CA ALA A 177 -9.60 -1.53 4.00
C ALA A 177 -8.78 -1.16 2.74
N VAL A 178 -8.49 -2.13 1.88
CA VAL A 178 -7.76 -1.91 0.62
C VAL A 178 -8.53 -0.99 -0.32
N ILE A 179 -9.81 -1.26 -0.57
CA ILE A 179 -10.65 -0.46 -1.47
C ILE A 179 -10.76 0.97 -0.97
N LYS A 180 -11.03 1.17 0.33
CA LYS A 180 -11.13 2.50 0.94
C LYS A 180 -9.83 3.29 0.75
N ASN A 181 -8.69 2.72 1.11
CA ASN A 181 -7.40 3.38 0.97
C ASN A 181 -7.05 3.69 -0.50
N LEU A 182 -7.36 2.79 -1.44
CA LEU A 182 -7.17 3.03 -2.86
C LEU A 182 -8.01 4.20 -3.37
N VAL A 183 -9.28 4.29 -2.97
CA VAL A 183 -10.17 5.41 -3.35
C VAL A 183 -9.62 6.73 -2.82
N GLU A 184 -9.20 6.77 -1.54
CA GLU A 184 -8.62 7.98 -0.95
C GLU A 184 -7.34 8.42 -1.67
N VAL A 185 -6.43 7.49 -1.99
CA VAL A 185 -5.19 7.81 -2.74
C VAL A 185 -5.50 8.37 -4.12
N GLU A 186 -6.49 7.84 -4.83
CA GLU A 186 -6.90 8.40 -6.12
C GLU A 186 -7.55 9.78 -5.98
N GLN A 187 -8.35 10.02 -4.94
CA GLN A 187 -8.92 11.33 -4.67
C GLN A 187 -7.84 12.37 -4.36
N GLU A 188 -6.87 12.04 -3.49
CA GLU A 188 -5.73 12.89 -3.18
C GLU A 188 -4.94 13.24 -4.44
N ARG A 189 -4.66 12.25 -5.31
CA ARG A 189 -3.99 12.48 -6.60
C ARG A 189 -4.78 13.42 -7.52
N LEU A 190 -6.10 13.28 -7.58
CA LEU A 190 -6.95 14.17 -8.38
C LEU A 190 -6.95 15.60 -7.83
N ILE A 191 -6.98 15.77 -6.50
CA ILE A 191 -6.89 17.07 -5.85
C ILE A 191 -5.53 17.72 -6.14
N SER A 192 -4.43 17.00 -5.98
CA SER A 192 -3.08 17.50 -6.27
C SER A 192 -2.92 17.90 -7.74
N ARG A 193 -3.52 17.15 -8.68
CA ARG A 193 -3.50 17.51 -10.12
C ARG A 193 -4.28 18.79 -10.39
N LYS A 194 -5.46 18.96 -9.78
CA LYS A 194 -6.28 20.17 -9.93
C LYS A 194 -5.57 21.41 -9.40
N GLN A 195 -4.89 21.31 -8.25
CA GLN A 195 -4.13 22.42 -7.68
C GLN A 195 -2.94 22.82 -8.56
N LYS A 196 -2.23 21.85 -9.15
CA LYS A 196 -1.12 22.14 -10.08
C LYS A 196 -1.56 22.72 -11.43
N SER A 197 -2.83 22.55 -11.82
CA SER A 197 -3.38 23.08 -13.07
C SER A 197 -3.97 24.49 -12.97
N VAL A 198 -4.03 25.09 -11.77
CA VAL A 198 -4.47 26.50 -11.63
C VAL A 198 -3.30 27.41 -12.04
N PRO A 199 -3.42 28.25 -13.09
CA PRO A 199 -2.38 29.20 -13.42
C PRO A 199 -2.19 30.18 -12.27
N GLN A 200 -0.95 30.35 -11.81
CA GLN A 200 -0.59 31.39 -10.87
C GLN A 200 -0.72 32.73 -11.61
N PHE A 201 -1.85 33.41 -11.46
CA PHE A 201 -2.01 34.77 -11.97
C PHE A 201 -1.02 35.67 -11.23
N HIS A 202 0.13 35.92 -11.85
CA HIS A 202 1.05 36.93 -11.42
C HIS A 202 0.38 38.29 -11.68
N CYS A 203 -0.21 38.87 -10.63
CA CYS A 203 -0.78 40.21 -10.71
C CYS A 203 0.37 41.21 -10.93
N ARG A 204 0.61 41.58 -12.18
CA ARG A 204 1.46 42.72 -12.53
C ARG A 204 0.73 43.98 -12.09
N THR A 205 1.10 44.51 -10.93
CA THR A 205 0.67 45.83 -10.47
C THR A 205 1.22 46.88 -11.43
N TYR A 206 0.37 47.41 -12.31
CA TYR A 206 0.64 48.68 -12.99
C TYR A 206 0.38 49.81 -11.99
N ILE A 207 1.44 50.31 -11.36
CA ILE A 207 1.40 51.64 -10.75
C ILE A 207 1.61 52.64 -11.88
N LYS A 208 0.51 53.25 -12.36
CA LYS A 208 0.55 54.57 -12.98
C LYS A 208 0.52 55.59 -11.86
N ASN A 209 1.37 56.61 -11.93
CA ASN A 209 1.11 58.03 -11.61
C ASN A 209 2.36 58.80 -12.05
N LEU A 210 2.34 59.51 -13.19
CA LEU A 210 1.92 60.92 -13.33
C LEU A 210 2.61 61.81 -12.29
N ASN A 211 3.60 62.58 -12.75
CA ASN A 211 3.83 63.96 -12.31
C ASN A 211 4.38 64.77 -13.48
N ASN A 212 3.68 65.88 -13.74
CA ASN A 212 4.14 67.04 -14.49
C ASN A 212 5.47 67.57 -13.95
#